data_AF-A0A194XHK2-F1
#
_entry.id   AF-A0A194XHK2-F1
#
_cell.length_a   1.000
_cell.length_b   1.000
_cell.length_c   1.000
_cell.angle_alpha   90.00
_cell.angle_beta   90.00
_cell.angle_gamma   90.00
#
_symmetry.space_group_name_H-M   'P 1'
#
loop_
_entity.id
_entity.type
_entity.pdbx_description
1 polymer ?
#
loop_
_entity_poly.entity_id
_entity_poly.type
_entity_poly.pdbx_seq_one_letter_code
_entity_poly.pdbx_strand_id
1 'polypeptide(L)'
;MKFSHVLCLFSISGVLAYPIAQSNTLATVGSGSTNATTDFSSAVDTSSEDGTNDPDTAVDDIKTDAAKASFGSKGSSAGGAKGSSSNTKVTSASVKSAVQNFANDANTVSSSLNQLGSTTDTATIKSLATTAFKAESDEDGQRSVLASAAGSAGSASNSKIVKNTPTVLNGLSAIMKKPTVATTKSNLATIQNARNPNILPSITQLSNAALDAMGLPQTAQKFPATTG
;
A
#
# COMPACT_ATOMS: atom_id res chain seq x y z
N MET A 1 -4.60 -60.07 4.21
CA MET A 1 -5.67 -59.54 5.07
C MET A 1 -6.52 -58.58 4.25
N LYS A 2 -7.83 -58.58 4.50
CA LYS A 2 -8.92 -58.16 3.61
C LYS A 2 -8.91 -56.64 3.30
N PHE A 3 -9.19 -56.31 2.03
CA PHE A 3 -9.54 -54.96 1.57
C PHE A 3 -10.97 -54.61 1.99
N SER A 4 -11.18 -53.40 2.51
CA SER A 4 -12.52 -52.79 2.59
C SER A 4 -12.42 -51.32 2.21
N HIS A 5 -12.84 -51.05 0.97
CA HIS A 5 -13.21 -49.73 0.50
C HIS A 5 -14.58 -49.37 1.11
N VAL A 6 -14.69 -48.20 1.73
CA VAL A 6 -15.99 -47.62 2.10
C VAL A 6 -16.20 -46.39 1.23
N LEU A 7 -17.02 -46.59 0.19
CA LEU A 7 -17.55 -45.58 -0.71
C LEU A 7 -18.82 -45.00 -0.07
N CYS A 8 -18.75 -43.78 0.46
CA CYS A 8 -19.94 -43.03 0.86
C CYS A 8 -20.28 -42.01 -0.23
N LEU A 9 -21.24 -42.38 -1.07
CA LEU A 9 -21.99 -41.48 -1.96
C LEU A 9 -23.12 -40.84 -1.14
N PHE A 10 -23.11 -39.52 -0.98
CA PHE A 10 -24.31 -38.76 -0.61
C PHE A 10 -24.46 -37.59 -1.58
N SER A 11 -25.34 -37.77 -2.56
CA SER A 11 -25.99 -36.71 -3.33
C SER A 11 -27.24 -36.27 -2.59
N ILE A 12 -27.40 -34.96 -2.34
CA ILE A 12 -28.72 -34.32 -2.29
C ILE A 12 -28.60 -32.93 -2.93
N SER A 13 -29.32 -32.78 -4.04
CA SER A 13 -29.62 -31.55 -4.74
C SER A 13 -30.58 -30.67 -3.93
N GLY A 14 -30.34 -29.37 -3.91
CA GLY A 14 -31.27 -28.39 -3.35
C GLY A 14 -31.07 -27.02 -3.99
N VAL A 15 -31.77 -26.78 -5.09
CA VAL A 15 -31.89 -25.47 -5.75
C VAL A 15 -33.01 -24.70 -5.04
N LEU A 16 -32.70 -23.53 -4.47
CA LEU A 16 -33.71 -22.52 -4.13
C LEU A 16 -33.30 -21.20 -4.77
N ALA A 17 -33.91 -20.93 -5.93
CA ALA A 17 -33.95 -19.63 -6.55
C ALA A 17 -35.04 -18.78 -5.88
N TYR A 18 -34.71 -17.56 -5.49
CA TYR A 18 -35.67 -16.51 -5.14
C TYR A 18 -35.48 -15.33 -6.09
N PRO A 19 -36.49 -14.91 -6.86
CA PRO A 19 -36.47 -13.63 -7.56
C PRO A 19 -37.00 -12.46 -6.71
N ILE A 20 -36.18 -11.41 -6.68
CA ILE A 20 -36.45 -9.97 -6.89
C ILE A 20 -37.72 -9.34 -6.28
N ALA A 21 -37.51 -8.32 -5.43
CA ALA A 21 -38.38 -7.15 -5.37
C ALA A 21 -37.53 -5.87 -5.39
N GLN A 22 -37.77 -5.03 -6.41
CA GLN A 22 -37.27 -3.67 -6.56
C GLN A 22 -37.97 -2.71 -5.58
N SER A 23 -37.27 -1.69 -5.10
CA SER A 23 -37.88 -0.39 -4.81
C SER A 23 -36.84 0.72 -4.91
N ASN A 24 -37.18 1.69 -5.75
CA ASN A 24 -36.43 2.88 -6.11
C ASN A 24 -36.28 3.83 -4.91
N THR A 25 -35.13 4.51 -4.80
CA THR A 25 -35.11 5.88 -4.29
C THR A 25 -34.04 6.67 -5.02
N LEU A 26 -34.48 7.41 -6.03
CA LEU A 26 -33.74 8.40 -6.79
C LEU A 26 -33.72 9.69 -5.94
N ALA A 27 -32.58 10.00 -5.30
CA ALA A 27 -32.35 11.30 -4.69
C ALA A 27 -31.65 12.22 -5.70
N THR A 28 -32.47 12.92 -6.49
CA THR A 28 -32.07 14.14 -7.21
C THR A 28 -31.89 15.25 -6.19
N VAL A 29 -30.66 15.68 -5.93
CA VAL A 29 -30.38 16.95 -5.24
C VAL A 29 -29.93 17.96 -6.28
N GLY A 30 -30.68 19.06 -6.32
CA GLY A 30 -30.69 20.02 -7.41
C GLY A 30 -29.53 21.01 -7.43
N SER A 31 -29.42 21.60 -8.63
CA SER A 31 -28.63 22.78 -8.97
C SER A 31 -29.09 24.04 -8.23
N GLY A 32 -28.10 24.79 -7.73
CA GLY A 32 -28.15 26.24 -7.49
C GLY A 32 -26.69 26.71 -7.47
N SER A 33 -26.11 27.15 -8.58
CA SER A 33 -26.12 28.54 -9.06
C SER A 33 -25.71 29.55 -7.99
N THR A 34 -24.46 30.00 -8.04
CA THR A 34 -24.11 31.43 -8.00
C THR A 34 -22.73 31.63 -8.63
N ASN A 35 -22.67 32.59 -9.55
CA ASN A 35 -21.50 33.11 -10.22
C ASN A 35 -20.41 33.56 -9.23
N ALA A 36 -19.16 33.27 -9.55
CA ALA A 36 -18.03 34.12 -9.15
C ALA A 36 -17.05 34.21 -10.32
N THR A 37 -17.27 35.25 -11.12
CA THR A 37 -16.36 35.83 -12.13
C THR A 37 -15.22 36.54 -11.41
N THR A 38 -13.97 36.19 -11.71
CA THR A 38 -12.76 37.05 -11.68
C THR A 38 -11.72 36.28 -12.51
N ASP A 39 -11.59 36.57 -13.82
CA ASP A 39 -10.72 37.60 -14.38
C ASP A 39 -9.34 37.66 -13.69
N PHE A 40 -8.37 36.96 -14.28
CA PHE A 40 -6.99 37.40 -14.24
C PHE A 40 -6.40 37.19 -15.63
N SER A 41 -6.27 38.30 -16.32
CA SER A 41 -5.63 38.43 -17.62
C SER A 41 -4.15 38.08 -17.55
N SER A 42 -3.71 37.42 -18.62
CA SER A 42 -2.42 37.52 -19.31
C SER A 42 -1.21 38.15 -18.58
N ALA A 43 -0.11 37.42 -18.56
CA ALA A 43 1.12 37.94 -19.16
C ALA A 43 1.96 36.79 -19.73
N VAL A 44 2.15 36.88 -21.03
CA VAL A 44 3.22 36.24 -21.79
C VAL A 44 4.52 36.93 -21.40
N ASP A 45 5.58 36.18 -21.13
CA ASP A 45 6.93 36.70 -21.31
C ASP A 45 7.78 35.61 -21.95
N THR A 46 8.17 35.91 -23.18
CA THR A 46 9.08 35.18 -24.03
C THR A 46 10.30 36.08 -24.13
N SER A 47 11.42 35.66 -23.54
CA SER A 47 12.73 36.20 -23.87
C SER A 47 13.74 35.06 -23.92
N SER A 48 14.06 34.70 -25.16
CA SER A 48 15.28 33.99 -25.55
C SER A 48 16.44 34.98 -25.58
N GLU A 49 17.61 34.56 -25.12
CA GLU A 49 18.97 34.95 -25.55
C GLU A 49 19.92 34.04 -24.73
N ASP A 50 20.79 33.19 -25.25
CA ASP A 50 21.86 33.28 -26.28
C ASP A 50 23.24 33.17 -25.60
N GLY A 51 24.07 32.25 -26.12
CA GLY A 51 25.52 32.08 -25.92
C GLY A 51 26.03 31.79 -24.50
N THR A 52 27.13 31.07 -24.24
CA THR A 52 28.20 30.44 -25.02
C THR A 52 29.10 29.70 -24.02
N ASN A 53 29.67 28.56 -24.41
CA ASN A 53 30.99 28.01 -24.06
C ASN A 53 31.50 28.09 -22.60
N ASP A 54 31.70 26.94 -21.95
CA ASP A 54 33.04 26.29 -21.85
C ASP A 54 33.01 25.05 -20.92
N PRO A 55 33.67 23.94 -21.31
CA PRO A 55 34.02 22.84 -20.42
C PRO A 55 35.54 22.74 -20.26
N ASP A 56 36.13 23.14 -19.13
CA ASP A 56 37.42 22.56 -18.74
C ASP A 56 37.84 22.81 -17.28
N THR A 57 38.54 21.80 -16.73
CA THR A 57 39.47 21.84 -15.59
C THR A 57 38.91 22.25 -14.21
N ALA A 58 39.37 21.74 -13.06
CA ALA A 58 40.29 20.70 -12.65
C ALA A 58 40.15 20.60 -11.12
N VAL A 59 40.62 19.48 -10.56
CA VAL A 59 41.08 19.25 -9.18
C VAL A 59 41.14 20.44 -8.21
N ASP A 60 40.61 20.26 -6.99
CA ASP A 60 41.44 20.45 -5.80
C ASP A 60 40.89 19.68 -4.58
N ASP A 61 41.77 18.86 -4.01
CA ASP A 61 41.73 18.37 -2.64
C ASP A 61 41.70 19.56 -1.67
N ILE A 62 40.93 19.51 -0.58
CA ILE A 62 41.42 19.99 0.72
C ILE A 62 40.76 19.22 1.86
N LYS A 63 41.68 18.74 2.67
CA LYS A 63 41.62 17.99 3.91
C LYS A 63 41.28 18.90 5.10
N THR A 64 40.52 18.32 6.04
CA THR A 64 40.64 18.41 7.50
C THR A 64 40.45 19.74 8.27
N ASP A 65 39.87 19.53 9.46
CA ASP A 65 40.05 20.24 10.74
C ASP A 65 39.21 21.48 11.07
N ALA A 66 38.20 21.20 11.91
CA ALA A 66 37.94 21.84 13.20
C ALA A 66 38.43 23.29 13.39
N ALA A 67 37.49 24.23 13.42
CA ALA A 67 37.64 25.47 14.16
C ALA A 67 36.36 25.82 14.92
N LYS A 68 36.55 25.92 16.23
CA LYS A 68 35.66 26.33 17.31
C LYS A 68 35.58 27.86 17.36
N ALA A 69 34.38 28.43 17.31
CA ALA A 69 34.02 29.76 17.85
C ALA A 69 32.50 29.72 18.11
N SER A 70 31.96 29.67 19.33
CA SER A 70 32.13 30.51 20.53
C SER A 70 31.63 31.95 20.37
N PHE A 71 30.31 32.10 20.47
CA PHE A 71 29.60 33.25 21.07
C PHE A 71 28.37 32.59 21.75
N GLY A 72 27.98 32.81 23.00
CA GLY A 72 28.10 33.94 23.89
C GLY A 72 26.75 33.99 24.62
N SER A 73 26.75 33.58 25.89
CA SER A 73 25.63 33.12 26.72
C SER A 73 24.71 34.24 27.26
N LYS A 74 23.40 33.93 27.41
CA LYS A 74 22.44 34.33 28.47
C LYS A 74 21.05 33.82 28.08
N GLY A 75 20.34 32.91 28.73
CA GLY A 75 20.41 32.31 30.06
C GLY A 75 19.01 32.35 30.68
N SER A 76 18.32 31.21 30.79
CA SER A 76 17.50 30.81 31.97
C SER A 76 16.76 29.49 31.79
N SER A 77 16.95 28.62 32.80
CA SER A 77 16.12 27.50 33.24
C SER A 77 16.09 26.18 32.45
N ALA A 78 17.08 25.35 32.80
CA ALA A 78 16.87 24.08 33.51
C ALA A 78 15.62 23.25 33.14
N GLY A 79 15.88 22.17 32.40
CA GLY A 79 14.97 21.05 32.25
C GLY A 79 15.59 20.09 31.23
N GLY A 80 16.49 19.22 31.68
CA GLY A 80 17.23 18.31 30.81
C GLY A 80 16.30 17.50 29.91
N ALA A 81 16.27 17.86 28.62
CA ALA A 81 15.69 17.01 27.59
C ALA A 81 16.64 15.84 27.36
N LYS A 82 16.56 14.86 28.28
CA LYS A 82 16.94 13.48 27.99
C LYS A 82 16.20 13.13 26.70
N GLY A 83 16.97 12.85 25.64
CA GLY A 83 16.45 12.42 24.36
C GLY A 83 15.44 11.30 24.58
N SER A 84 14.18 11.68 24.62
CA SER A 84 13.06 10.75 24.69
C SER A 84 12.93 10.27 23.26
N SER A 85 13.64 9.18 22.95
CA SER A 85 13.17 8.22 21.98
C SER A 85 11.73 7.94 22.37
N SER A 86 10.78 8.67 21.80
CA SER A 86 9.36 8.49 22.04
C SER A 86 9.05 7.12 21.48
N ASN A 87 9.22 6.09 22.32
CA ASN A 87 8.60 4.81 22.16
C ASN A 87 7.10 5.11 22.20
N THR A 88 6.54 5.50 21.06
CA THR A 88 5.11 5.61 20.86
C THR A 88 4.58 4.21 21.12
N LYS A 89 4.15 3.99 22.35
CA LYS A 89 3.75 2.67 22.84
C LYS A 89 2.65 2.18 21.92
N VAL A 90 2.87 1.05 21.26
CA VAL A 90 1.83 0.42 20.46
C VAL A 90 0.65 0.08 21.37
N THR A 91 -0.55 0.48 20.97
CA THR A 91 -1.79 0.30 21.73
C THR A 91 -2.70 -0.71 21.06
N SER A 92 -3.59 -1.35 21.82
CA SER A 92 -4.54 -2.33 21.27
C SER A 92 -5.45 -1.69 20.23
N ALA A 93 -5.80 -0.40 20.41
CA ALA A 93 -6.55 0.37 19.42
C ALA A 93 -5.77 0.54 18.11
N SER A 94 -4.50 0.96 18.19
CA SER A 94 -3.65 1.11 16.98
C SER A 94 -3.45 -0.22 16.25
N VAL A 95 -3.34 -1.35 16.98
CA VAL A 95 -3.24 -2.68 16.37
C VAL A 95 -4.54 -3.07 15.67
N LYS A 96 -5.70 -2.88 16.31
CA LYS A 96 -7.00 -3.17 15.68
C LYS A 96 -7.20 -2.36 14.40
N SER A 97 -6.90 -1.06 14.44
CA SER A 97 -6.96 -0.19 13.24
C SER A 97 -5.99 -0.65 12.17
N ALA A 98 -4.74 -0.97 12.53
CA ALA A 98 -3.75 -1.44 11.57
C ALA A 98 -4.16 -2.77 10.93
N VAL A 99 -4.72 -3.73 11.68
CA VAL A 99 -5.25 -4.99 11.11
C VAL A 99 -6.36 -4.73 10.10
N GLN A 100 -7.30 -3.83 10.42
CA GLN A 100 -8.42 -3.50 9.53
C GLN A 100 -7.93 -2.80 8.26
N ASN A 101 -7.06 -1.80 8.41
CA ASN A 101 -6.49 -1.07 7.28
C ASN A 101 -5.66 -2.00 6.39
N PHE A 102 -4.84 -2.88 6.98
CA PHE A 102 -4.05 -3.83 6.21
C PHE A 102 -4.93 -4.78 5.40
N ALA A 103 -6.07 -5.19 5.95
CA ALA A 103 -7.04 -5.99 5.21
C ALA A 103 -7.73 -5.20 4.08
N ASN A 104 -8.08 -3.94 4.32
CA ASN A 104 -8.68 -3.08 3.31
C ASN A 104 -7.73 -2.82 2.14
N ASP A 105 -6.46 -2.53 2.44
CA ASP A 105 -5.42 -2.31 1.44
C ASP A 105 -5.20 -3.61 0.64
N ALA A 106 -5.07 -4.75 1.32
CA ALA A 106 -4.89 -6.04 0.67
C ALA A 106 -6.08 -6.44 -0.23
N ASN A 107 -7.31 -6.12 0.17
CA ASN A 107 -8.50 -6.31 -0.64
C ASN A 107 -8.51 -5.37 -1.85
N THR A 108 -8.10 -4.11 -1.67
CA THR A 108 -8.01 -3.11 -2.75
C THR A 108 -6.99 -3.51 -3.81
N VAL A 109 -5.80 -3.96 -3.39
CA VAL A 109 -4.78 -4.49 -4.30
C VAL A 109 -5.32 -5.71 -5.04
N SER A 110 -5.90 -6.69 -4.33
CA SER A 110 -6.44 -7.91 -4.95
C SER A 110 -7.53 -7.61 -5.98
N SER A 111 -8.47 -6.73 -5.63
CA SER A 111 -9.57 -6.33 -6.51
C SER A 111 -9.06 -5.63 -7.77
N SER A 112 -8.12 -4.70 -7.61
CA SER A 112 -7.53 -3.95 -8.73
C SER A 112 -6.75 -4.88 -9.66
N LEU A 113 -5.96 -5.80 -9.11
CA LEU A 113 -5.21 -6.79 -9.90
C LEU A 113 -6.13 -7.76 -10.64
N ASN A 114 -7.21 -8.23 -10.00
CA ASN A 114 -8.20 -9.10 -10.66
C ASN A 114 -8.90 -8.39 -11.83
N GLN A 115 -9.21 -7.10 -11.69
CA GLN A 115 -9.81 -6.30 -12.77
C GLN A 115 -8.81 -5.98 -13.88
N LEU A 116 -7.53 -5.75 -13.54
CA LEU A 116 -6.46 -5.55 -14.52
C LEU A 116 -6.34 -6.73 -15.50
N GLY A 117 -6.68 -7.94 -15.04
CA GLY A 117 -6.67 -9.15 -15.86
C GLY A 117 -7.68 -9.22 -16.99
N SER A 118 -8.75 -8.45 -16.90
CA SER A 118 -9.87 -8.50 -17.85
C SER A 118 -10.04 -7.21 -18.66
N THR A 119 -9.52 -6.08 -18.18
CA THR A 119 -9.64 -4.81 -18.91
C THR A 119 -8.62 -4.66 -20.04
N THR A 120 -9.05 -4.06 -21.15
CA THR A 120 -8.19 -3.68 -22.27
C THR A 120 -8.08 -2.16 -22.43
N ASP A 121 -8.87 -1.39 -21.69
CA ASP A 121 -8.87 0.06 -21.77
C ASP A 121 -7.64 0.65 -21.08
N THR A 122 -6.89 1.46 -21.82
CA THR A 122 -5.59 2.00 -21.38
C THR A 122 -5.75 2.93 -20.18
N ALA A 123 -6.79 3.76 -20.14
CA ALA A 123 -7.04 4.67 -19.03
C ALA A 123 -7.43 3.90 -17.75
N THR A 124 -8.28 2.88 -17.90
CA THR A 124 -8.70 1.98 -16.83
C THR A 124 -7.53 1.17 -16.29
N ILE A 125 -6.66 0.63 -17.15
CA ILE A 125 -5.42 -0.07 -16.74
C ILE A 125 -4.56 0.85 -15.87
N LYS A 126 -4.31 2.08 -16.33
CA LYS A 126 -3.50 3.04 -15.57
C LYS A 126 -4.14 3.39 -14.22
N SER A 127 -5.45 3.59 -14.20
CA SER A 127 -6.21 3.91 -12.99
C SER A 127 -6.13 2.77 -11.97
N LEU A 128 -6.46 1.53 -12.37
CA LEU A 128 -6.40 0.36 -11.51
C LEU A 128 -4.99 0.10 -10.98
N ALA A 129 -3.97 0.21 -11.83
CA ALA A 129 -2.58 0.05 -11.40
C ALA A 129 -2.16 1.13 -10.39
N THR A 130 -2.63 2.37 -10.56
CA THR A 130 -2.36 3.47 -9.62
C THR A 130 -3.06 3.24 -8.26
N THR A 131 -4.31 2.78 -8.28
CA THR A 131 -5.06 2.43 -7.07
C THR A 131 -4.37 1.31 -6.30
N ALA A 132 -3.99 0.23 -7.00
CA ALA A 132 -3.24 -0.87 -6.40
C ALA A 132 -1.89 -0.40 -5.83
N PHE A 133 -1.18 0.46 -6.56
CA PHE A 133 0.14 0.96 -6.13
C PHE A 133 0.04 1.75 -4.82
N LYS A 134 -0.97 2.61 -4.70
CA LYS A 134 -1.22 3.37 -3.47
C LYS A 134 -1.54 2.46 -2.30
N ALA A 135 -2.49 1.53 -2.48
CA ALA A 135 -2.85 0.58 -1.43
C ALA A 135 -1.65 -0.26 -0.99
N GLU A 136 -0.87 -0.84 -1.91
CA GLU A 136 0.34 -1.61 -1.58
C GLU A 136 1.42 -0.75 -0.91
N SER A 137 1.47 0.56 -1.19
CA SER A 137 2.38 1.48 -0.48
C SER A 137 1.92 1.74 0.96
N ASP A 138 0.61 1.89 1.16
CA ASP A 138 0.00 2.13 2.48
C ASP A 138 0.08 0.88 3.38
N GLU A 139 0.12 -0.33 2.78
CA GLU A 139 0.36 -1.60 3.48
C GLU A 139 1.64 -1.57 4.35
N ASP A 140 2.71 -0.84 3.96
CA ASP A 140 3.94 -0.74 4.75
C ASP A 140 3.74 -0.01 6.09
N GLY A 141 2.87 1.00 6.10
CA GLY A 141 2.50 1.73 7.32
C GLY A 141 1.81 0.81 8.33
N GLN A 142 0.86 -0.01 7.85
CA GLN A 142 0.16 -0.98 8.70
C GLN A 142 1.09 -2.09 9.15
N ARG A 143 1.92 -2.61 8.24
CA ARG A 143 2.95 -3.61 8.54
C ARG A 143 3.87 -3.14 9.67
N SER A 144 4.33 -1.89 9.65
CA SER A 144 5.25 -1.37 10.68
C SER A 144 4.65 -1.39 12.08
N VAL A 145 3.38 -0.97 12.23
CA VAL A 145 2.65 -1.02 13.51
C VAL A 145 2.48 -2.46 13.99
N LEU A 146 2.07 -3.35 13.09
CA LEU A 146 1.81 -4.75 13.42
C LEU A 146 3.09 -5.53 13.72
N ALA A 147 4.18 -5.28 13.00
CA ALA A 147 5.49 -5.86 13.28
C ALA A 147 6.02 -5.42 14.65
N SER A 148 5.82 -4.15 15.00
CA SER A 148 6.18 -3.62 16.32
C SER A 148 5.37 -4.27 17.44
N ALA A 149 4.07 -4.51 17.23
CA ALA A 149 3.21 -5.22 18.19
C ALA A 149 3.54 -6.71 18.31
N ALA A 150 3.71 -7.39 17.17
CA ALA A 150 3.91 -8.83 17.11
C ALA A 150 5.29 -9.28 17.61
N GLY A 151 6.29 -8.40 17.55
CA GLY A 151 7.66 -8.70 17.95
C GLY A 151 8.24 -9.92 17.23
N SER A 152 8.87 -10.81 17.98
CA SER A 152 9.50 -12.03 17.44
C SER A 152 8.49 -12.98 16.79
N ALA A 153 7.26 -13.07 17.30
CA ALA A 153 6.22 -13.94 16.76
C ALA A 153 5.82 -13.56 15.31
N GLY A 154 5.91 -12.28 14.96
CA GLY A 154 5.61 -11.78 13.61
C GLY A 154 6.80 -11.72 12.65
N SER A 155 8.03 -12.03 13.10
CA SER A 155 9.25 -11.70 12.35
C SER A 155 9.35 -12.42 10.99
N ALA A 156 8.98 -13.70 10.91
CA ALA A 156 9.02 -14.46 9.67
C ALA A 156 8.02 -13.92 8.63
N SER A 157 6.80 -13.61 9.05
CA SER A 157 5.75 -13.06 8.20
C SER A 157 6.09 -11.64 7.73
N ASN A 158 6.59 -10.80 8.65
CA ASN A 158 7.06 -9.47 8.33
C ASN A 158 8.20 -9.51 7.28
N SER A 159 9.17 -10.42 7.43
CA SER A 159 10.26 -10.58 6.47
C SER A 159 9.76 -10.94 5.08
N LYS A 160 8.77 -11.83 4.97
CA LYS A 160 8.16 -12.19 3.68
C LYS A 160 7.46 -11.00 3.02
N ILE A 161 6.74 -10.18 3.78
CA ILE A 161 6.08 -8.97 3.25
C ILE A 161 7.15 -8.01 2.71
N VAL A 162 8.10 -7.59 3.55
CA VAL A 162 9.17 -6.65 3.15
C VAL A 162 9.96 -7.13 1.94
N LYS A 163 10.24 -8.44 1.86
CA LYS A 163 11.01 -9.01 0.75
C LYS A 163 10.24 -9.00 -0.58
N ASN A 164 8.91 -9.15 -0.57
CA ASN A 164 8.12 -9.36 -1.78
C ASN A 164 7.35 -8.12 -2.25
N THR A 165 7.01 -7.19 -1.35
CA THR A 165 6.32 -5.93 -1.71
C THR A 165 7.05 -5.12 -2.79
N PRO A 166 8.40 -5.01 -2.83
CA PRO A 166 9.09 -4.32 -3.92
C PRO A 166 8.78 -4.89 -5.31
N THR A 167 8.61 -6.21 -5.43
CA THR A 167 8.22 -6.85 -6.70
C THR A 167 6.81 -6.42 -7.13
N VAL A 168 5.87 -6.31 -6.18
CA VAL A 168 4.51 -5.85 -6.45
C VAL A 168 4.51 -4.39 -6.92
N LEU A 169 5.16 -3.50 -6.16
CA LEU A 169 5.27 -2.08 -6.47
C LEU A 169 5.97 -1.83 -7.81
N ASN A 170 7.04 -2.57 -8.11
CA ASN A 170 7.75 -2.46 -9.39
C ASN A 170 6.86 -2.88 -10.56
N GLY A 171 6.13 -3.99 -10.43
CA GLY A 171 5.20 -4.46 -11.46
C GLY A 171 4.07 -3.46 -11.72
N LEU A 172 3.47 -2.92 -10.67
CA LEU A 172 2.42 -1.90 -10.77
C LEU A 172 2.95 -0.61 -11.40
N SER A 173 4.14 -0.15 -10.99
CA SER A 173 4.81 1.01 -11.59
C SER A 173 5.09 0.81 -13.08
N ALA A 174 5.49 -0.39 -13.50
CA ALA A 174 5.70 -0.71 -14.91
C ALA A 174 4.39 -0.62 -15.73
N ILE A 175 3.28 -1.14 -15.17
CA ILE A 175 1.96 -1.01 -15.79
C ILE A 175 1.54 0.47 -15.90
N MET A 176 1.73 1.26 -14.84
CA MET A 176 1.41 2.70 -14.85
C MET A 176 2.19 3.48 -15.92
N LYS A 177 3.46 3.13 -16.14
CA LYS A 177 4.34 3.76 -17.14
C LYS A 177 3.98 3.36 -18.57
N LYS A 178 3.53 2.13 -18.79
CA LYS A 178 3.14 1.61 -20.10
C LYS A 178 1.82 0.81 -20.00
N PRO A 179 0.66 1.48 -19.90
CA PRO A 179 -0.63 0.86 -19.59
C PRO A 179 -1.26 0.13 -20.78
N THR A 180 -0.60 -0.94 -21.23
CA THR A 180 -1.05 -1.79 -22.34
C THR A 180 -1.34 -3.21 -21.84
N VAL A 181 -2.24 -3.92 -22.52
CA VAL A 181 -2.58 -5.32 -22.20
C VAL A 181 -1.33 -6.22 -22.09
N ALA A 182 -0.36 -6.04 -23.00
CA ALA A 182 0.87 -6.82 -23.00
C ALA A 182 1.72 -6.56 -21.74
N THR A 183 1.90 -5.30 -21.35
CA THR A 183 2.60 -4.93 -20.11
C THR A 183 1.86 -5.45 -18.88
N THR A 184 0.53 -5.31 -18.86
CA THR A 184 -0.31 -5.77 -17.76
C THR A 184 -0.15 -7.27 -17.55
N LYS A 185 -0.28 -8.08 -18.60
CA LYS A 185 -0.17 -9.53 -18.52
C LYS A 185 1.20 -10.01 -18.00
N SER A 186 2.29 -9.42 -18.49
CA SER A 186 3.64 -9.83 -18.05
C SER A 186 3.92 -9.48 -16.59
N ASN A 187 3.46 -8.31 -16.14
CA ASN A 187 3.66 -7.87 -14.77
C ASN A 187 2.70 -8.54 -13.79
N LEU A 188 1.45 -8.82 -14.17
CA LEU A 188 0.48 -9.53 -13.33
C LEU A 188 0.98 -10.90 -12.88
N ALA A 189 1.56 -11.68 -13.78
CA ALA A 189 2.14 -12.99 -13.43
C ALA A 189 3.25 -12.85 -12.37
N THR A 190 4.12 -11.85 -12.53
CA THR A 190 5.21 -11.56 -11.60
C THR A 190 4.67 -11.11 -10.22
N ILE A 191 3.68 -10.22 -10.23
CA ILE A 191 3.02 -9.73 -9.02
C ILE A 191 2.35 -10.89 -8.27
N GLN A 192 1.60 -11.75 -8.95
CA GLN A 192 0.88 -12.87 -8.34
C GLN A 192 1.83 -13.89 -7.71
N ASN A 193 2.94 -14.20 -8.37
CA ASN A 193 3.95 -15.12 -7.86
C ASN A 193 4.63 -14.60 -6.58
N ALA A 194 4.81 -13.28 -6.46
CA ALA A 194 5.29 -12.68 -5.23
C ALA A 194 4.18 -12.64 -4.16
N ARG A 195 2.98 -12.22 -4.54
CA ARG A 195 1.92 -11.85 -3.62
C ARG A 195 1.16 -13.05 -3.02
N ASN A 196 0.70 -13.97 -3.86
CA ASN A 196 -0.18 -15.06 -3.45
C ASN A 196 0.45 -16.01 -2.42
N PRO A 197 1.67 -16.55 -2.64
CA PRO A 197 2.27 -17.47 -1.68
C PRO A 197 3.00 -16.77 -0.52
N ASN A 198 3.43 -15.52 -0.69
CA ASN A 198 4.29 -14.86 0.31
C ASN A 198 3.61 -13.72 1.06
N ILE A 199 2.93 -12.80 0.39
CA ILE A 199 2.39 -11.59 1.03
C ILE A 199 1.05 -11.92 1.69
N LEU A 200 0.06 -12.39 0.93
CA LEU A 200 -1.30 -12.65 1.43
C LEU A 200 -1.37 -13.49 2.71
N PRO A 201 -0.75 -14.68 2.79
CA PRO A 201 -0.76 -15.45 4.04
C PRO A 201 0.02 -14.76 5.16
N SER A 202 1.07 -13.99 4.83
CA SER A 202 1.88 -13.29 5.82
C SER A 202 1.16 -12.09 6.43
N ILE A 203 0.27 -11.42 5.69
CA ILE A 203 -0.62 -10.37 6.23
C ILE A 203 -1.49 -10.95 7.35
N THR A 204 -2.17 -12.06 7.09
CA THR A 204 -2.99 -12.74 8.08
C THR A 204 -2.16 -13.18 9.29
N GLN A 205 -0.99 -13.80 9.06
CA GLN A 205 -0.13 -14.28 10.13
C GLN A 205 0.43 -13.15 11.00
N LEU A 206 0.89 -12.06 10.38
CA LEU A 206 1.42 -10.90 11.09
C LEU A 206 0.32 -10.21 11.92
N SER A 207 -0.86 -10.04 11.33
CA SER A 207 -2.02 -9.44 12.00
C SER A 207 -2.45 -10.27 13.20
N ASN A 208 -2.53 -11.60 13.08
CA ASN A 208 -2.90 -12.48 14.19
C ASN A 208 -1.82 -12.54 15.28
N ALA A 209 -0.53 -12.48 14.92
CA ALA A 209 0.55 -12.38 15.89
C ALA A 209 0.49 -11.05 16.68
N ALA A 210 0.18 -9.94 16.00
CA ALA A 210 0.01 -8.64 16.64
C ALA A 210 -1.23 -8.61 17.57
N LEU A 211 -2.35 -9.19 17.15
CA LEU A 211 -3.55 -9.29 17.98
C LEU A 211 -3.29 -10.13 19.25
N ASP A 212 -2.66 -11.29 19.08
CA ASP A 212 -2.31 -12.20 20.18
C ASP A 212 -1.37 -11.53 21.20
N ALA A 213 -0.33 -10.83 20.73
CA ALA A 213 0.58 -10.07 21.60
C ALA A 213 -0.13 -8.97 22.43
N MET A 214 -1.29 -8.50 21.97
CA MET A 214 -2.12 -7.52 22.67
C MET A 214 -3.25 -8.15 23.50
N GLY A 215 -3.29 -9.48 23.63
CA GLY A 215 -4.36 -10.21 24.32
C GLY A 215 -5.71 -10.11 23.63
N LEU A 216 -5.73 -9.92 22.31
CA LEU A 216 -6.93 -9.77 21.51
C LEU A 216 -7.25 -11.06 20.72
N PRO A 217 -8.52 -11.31 20.41
CA PRO A 217 -8.90 -12.42 19.52
C PRO A 217 -8.24 -12.32 18.14
N GLN A 218 -7.76 -13.44 17.62
CA GLN A 218 -7.10 -13.56 16.31
C GLN A 218 -8.13 -13.57 15.16
N THR A 219 -8.65 -12.39 14.83
CA THR A 219 -9.73 -12.21 13.84
C THR A 219 -9.25 -11.71 12.48
N ALA A 220 -7.94 -11.82 12.17
CA ALA A 220 -7.45 -11.33 10.89
C ALA A 220 -8.05 -12.12 9.71
N GLN A 221 -8.47 -11.41 8.67
CA GLN A 221 -9.05 -11.99 7.46
C GLN A 221 -8.04 -12.91 6.76
N LYS A 222 -8.53 -14.01 6.17
CA LYS A 222 -7.80 -14.78 5.15
C LYS A 222 -8.12 -14.24 3.76
N PHE A 223 -7.09 -14.05 2.95
CA PHE A 223 -7.25 -13.52 1.60
C PHE A 223 -7.29 -14.65 0.58
N PRO A 224 -8.24 -14.64 -0.37
CA PRO A 224 -8.18 -15.52 -1.54
C PRO A 224 -7.00 -15.14 -2.43
N ALA A 225 -6.54 -16.09 -3.25
CA ALA A 225 -5.51 -15.81 -4.24
C ALA A 225 -6.00 -14.75 -5.25
N THR A 226 -5.08 -13.87 -5.64
CA THR A 226 -5.28 -12.92 -6.74
C THR A 226 -5.09 -13.63 -8.08
N THR A 227 -6.01 -13.43 -9.03
CA THR A 227 -6.09 -14.19 -10.30
C THR A 227 -6.28 -13.27 -11.53
N GLY A 228 -5.70 -12.07 -11.50
CA GLY A 228 -5.63 -11.20 -12.67
C GLY A 228 -4.97 -11.86 -13.89
#